data_AF-A0A9D6EN49-F1
#
_entry.id   AF-A0A9D6EN49-F1
#
_cell.length_a   1.000
_cell.length_b   1.000
_cell.length_c   1.000
_cell.angle_alpha   90.00
_cell.angle_beta   90.00
_cell.angle_gamma   90.00
#
_symmetry.space_group_name_H-M   'P 1'
#
loop_
_entity.id
_entity.type
_entity.pdbx_description
1 polymer ?
#
loop_
_entity_poly.entity_id
_entity_poly.type
_entity_poly.pdbx_seq_one_letter_code
_entity_poly.pdbx_strand_id
1 'polypeptide(L)'
;GACEFSKICGGCRCRAYATYGDYLAEDPACGYQPGRHGGQLIDLPAEQTFGLEVSYELQWEAAARAPLEAIPSFARGMVVKAVETYARASGRSLITPEVLAEVRQKWGGRFRPRG
;
A
#
# COMPACT_ATOMS: atom_id res chain seq x y z
N GLY A 1 -10.75 -26.21 -0.38
CA GLY A 1 -11.46 -24.93 -0.48
C GLY A 1 -10.67 -24.00 -1.38
N ALA A 2 -11.30 -22.97 -1.96
CA ALA A 2 -10.56 -21.93 -2.66
C ALA A 2 -9.68 -21.15 -1.66
N CYS A 3 -8.43 -20.87 -2.03
CA CYS A 3 -7.53 -20.07 -1.20
C CYS A 3 -8.01 -18.61 -1.17
N GLU A 4 -8.28 -18.09 0.03
CA GLU A 4 -8.74 -16.71 0.24
C GLU A 4 -7.76 -15.67 -0.36
N PHE A 5 -6.45 -15.96 -0.41
CA PHE A 5 -5.41 -15.03 -0.89
C PHE A 5 -5.05 -15.19 -2.37
N SER A 6 -5.79 -16.02 -3.11
CA SER A 6 -5.44 -16.36 -4.50
C SER A 6 -5.35 -15.16 -5.45
N LYS A 7 -6.06 -14.05 -5.18
CA LYS A 7 -5.93 -12.80 -5.95
C LYS A 7 -4.71 -11.96 -5.61
N ILE A 8 -4.12 -12.15 -4.43
CA ILE A 8 -2.97 -11.37 -3.97
C ILE A 8 -1.68 -12.01 -4.50
N CYS A 9 -1.49 -13.31 -4.27
CA CYS A 9 -0.29 -14.00 -4.72
C CYS A 9 -0.42 -14.63 -6.11
N GLY A 10 -1.63 -14.75 -6.65
CA GLY A 10 -1.88 -15.40 -7.94
C GLY A 10 -1.55 -16.89 -7.97
N GLY A 11 -1.23 -17.51 -6.82
CA GLY A 11 -0.64 -18.85 -6.76
C GLY A 11 0.84 -18.90 -7.19
N CYS A 12 1.58 -17.80 -7.07
CA CYS A 12 3.01 -17.71 -7.42
C CYS A 12 3.82 -18.88 -6.84
N ARG A 13 4.61 -19.54 -7.70
CA ARG A 13 5.46 -20.71 -7.35
C ARG A 13 6.96 -20.44 -7.44
N CYS A 14 7.36 -19.18 -7.64
CA CYS A 14 8.77 -18.83 -7.83
C CYS A 14 9.64 -19.28 -6.65
N ARG A 15 9.16 -19.16 -5.42
CA ARG A 15 9.91 -19.59 -4.22
C ARG A 15 10.00 -21.11 -4.07
N ALA A 16 8.92 -21.82 -4.37
CA ALA A 16 8.92 -23.29 -4.36
C ALA A 16 9.97 -23.82 -5.35
N TYR A 17 9.95 -23.32 -6.59
CA TYR A 17 10.95 -23.68 -7.59
C TYR A 17 12.37 -23.26 -7.21
N ALA A 18 12.57 -22.04 -6.70
CA ALA A 18 13.90 -21.57 -6.29
C ALA A 18 14.50 -22.37 -5.11
N THR A 19 13.65 -22.88 -4.21
CA THR A 19 14.09 -23.60 -3.00
C THR A 19 14.25 -25.10 -3.27
N TYR A 20 13.32 -25.70 -4.01
CA TYR A 20 13.19 -27.15 -4.16
C TYR A 20 13.40 -27.66 -5.59
N GLY A 21 13.51 -26.77 -6.58
CA GLY A 21 13.56 -27.14 -8.00
C GLY A 21 12.23 -27.67 -8.55
N ASP A 22 11.16 -27.62 -7.76
CA ASP A 22 9.84 -28.13 -8.09
C ASP A 22 8.79 -27.04 -7.93
N TYR A 23 8.07 -26.74 -9.02
CA TYR A 23 7.02 -25.72 -9.03
C TYR A 23 5.70 -26.22 -8.42
N LEU A 24 5.54 -27.53 -8.23
CA LEU A 24 4.40 -28.14 -7.54
C LEU A 24 4.61 -28.27 -6.03
N ALA A 25 5.84 -28.07 -5.55
CA ALA A 25 6.15 -28.10 -4.13
C ALA A 25 5.47 -26.95 -3.36
N GLU A 26 5.36 -27.12 -2.05
CA GLU A 26 4.84 -26.09 -1.15
C GLU A 26 5.80 -24.89 -1.11
N ASP A 27 5.25 -23.67 -1.05
CA ASP A 27 6.06 -22.46 -0.90
C ASP A 27 6.45 -22.28 0.57
N PRO A 28 7.75 -22.25 0.92
CA PRO A 28 8.20 -22.21 2.31
C PRO A 28 7.80 -20.91 3.04
N ALA A 29 7.47 -19.84 2.30
CA ALA A 29 6.97 -18.60 2.88
C ALA A 29 5.44 -18.53 2.98
N CYS A 30 4.72 -19.53 2.45
CA CYS A 30 3.26 -19.56 2.45
C CYS A 30 2.72 -20.13 3.77
N GLY A 31 2.44 -19.25 4.74
CA GLY A 31 1.83 -19.63 6.03
C GLY A 31 0.30 -19.79 6.00
N TYR A 32 -0.31 -19.86 4.82
CA TYR A 32 -1.76 -19.90 4.67
C TYR A 32 -2.35 -21.22 5.20
N GLN A 33 -3.40 -21.13 6.01
CA GLN A 33 -4.18 -22.28 6.49
C GLN A 33 -5.66 -22.08 6.11
N PRO A 34 -6.28 -23.05 5.42
CA PRO A 34 -7.69 -22.97 5.05
C PRO A 34 -8.62 -22.75 6.24
N GLY A 35 -9.60 -21.85 6.10
CA GLY A 35 -10.63 -21.59 7.12
C GLY A 35 -10.26 -20.57 8.20
N ARG A 36 -9.01 -20.09 8.23
CA ARG A 36 -8.57 -19.04 9.17
C ARG A 36 -9.10 -17.64 8.81
N HIS A 37 -9.58 -17.44 7.57
CA HIS A 37 -9.95 -16.13 7.03
C HIS A 37 -11.42 -16.07 6.58
N GLY A 38 -12.28 -16.91 7.16
CA GLY A 38 -13.72 -16.86 6.90
C GLY A 38 -14.14 -17.38 5.52
N GLY A 39 -13.22 -17.97 4.75
CA GLY A 39 -13.53 -18.62 3.46
C GLY A 39 -13.92 -17.68 2.33
N GLN A 40 -13.87 -16.36 2.55
CA GLN A 40 -14.14 -15.36 1.53
C GLN A 40 -12.84 -14.89 0.89
N LEU A 41 -12.88 -14.71 -0.43
CA LEU A 41 -11.73 -14.28 -1.18
C LEU A 41 -11.33 -12.84 -0.81
N ILE A 42 -10.07 -12.65 -0.47
CA ILE A 42 -9.48 -11.36 -0.11
C ILE A 42 -9.07 -10.66 -1.41
N ASP A 43 -9.83 -9.63 -1.75
CA ASP A 43 -9.59 -8.77 -2.90
C ASP A 43 -9.06 -7.42 -2.41
N LEU A 44 -7.86 -7.06 -2.85
CA LEU A 44 -7.25 -5.78 -2.52
C LEU A 44 -7.53 -4.80 -3.68
N PRO A 45 -7.90 -3.53 -3.39
CA PRO A 45 -8.10 -2.52 -4.42
C PRO A 45 -6.86 -2.39 -5.31
N ALA A 46 -7.07 -2.12 -6.61
CA ALA A 46 -5.99 -2.06 -7.59
C ALA A 46 -4.95 -0.97 -7.28
N GLU A 47 -5.35 0.08 -6.58
CA GLU A 47 -4.45 1.15 -6.12
C GLU A 47 -3.43 0.65 -5.08
N GLN A 48 -3.74 -0.44 -4.37
CA GLN A 48 -2.85 -1.06 -3.38
C GLN A 48 -1.91 -2.10 -4.00
N THR A 49 -2.27 -2.71 -5.12
CA THR A 49 -1.53 -3.84 -5.72
C THR A 49 -0.76 -3.48 -6.99
N PHE A 50 -1.22 -2.51 -7.79
CA PHE A 50 -0.67 -2.24 -9.12
C PHE A 50 -0.03 -0.85 -9.28
N GLY A 51 -0.05 0.00 -8.25
CA GLY A 51 0.57 1.33 -8.29
C GLY A 51 0.02 2.23 -9.39
N LEU A 52 -1.32 2.20 -9.53
CA LEU A 52 -2.07 3.07 -10.43
C LEU A 52 -1.91 4.55 -10.05
N GLU A 53 -2.29 5.43 -11.00
CA GLU A 53 -2.30 6.87 -10.78
C GLU A 53 -3.20 7.25 -9.60
N VAL A 54 -2.78 8.30 -8.89
CA VAL A 54 -3.43 8.71 -7.65
C VAL A 54 -4.57 9.67 -7.95
N SER A 55 -5.78 9.34 -7.48
CA SER A 55 -6.90 10.26 -7.44
C SER A 55 -6.76 11.24 -6.27
N TYR A 56 -6.87 12.54 -6.55
CA TYR A 56 -6.91 13.58 -5.51
C TYR A 56 -8.38 13.96 -5.26
N GLU A 57 -8.86 13.76 -4.04
CA GLU A 57 -10.23 14.15 -3.69
C GLU A 57 -10.30 15.59 -3.14
N LEU A 58 -9.17 16.13 -2.67
CA LEU A 58 -9.05 17.52 -2.24
C LEU A 58 -8.27 18.36 -3.25
N GLN A 59 -8.30 19.69 -3.06
CA GLN A 59 -7.44 20.58 -3.84
C GLN A 59 -6.02 20.52 -3.29
N TRP A 60 -5.05 20.43 -4.20
CA TRP A 60 -3.62 20.38 -3.86
C TRP A 60 -2.88 21.48 -4.58
N GLU A 61 -2.08 22.24 -3.85
CA GLU A 61 -1.14 23.18 -4.45
C GLU A 61 -0.02 22.44 -5.19
N ALA A 62 0.51 23.07 -6.24
CA ALA A 62 1.62 22.51 -7.02
C ALA A 62 2.84 22.20 -6.13
N ALA A 63 3.14 23.08 -5.17
CA ALA A 63 4.22 22.90 -4.20
C ALA A 63 3.99 21.70 -3.26
N ALA A 64 2.73 21.35 -2.96
CA ALA A 64 2.38 20.17 -2.17
C ALA A 64 2.40 18.87 -3.00
N ARG A 65 2.24 18.96 -4.33
CA ARG A 65 2.31 17.79 -5.22
C ARG A 65 3.74 17.34 -5.49
N ALA A 66 4.67 18.28 -5.66
CA ALA A 66 6.05 17.94 -6.03
C ALA A 66 6.73 16.91 -5.09
N PRO A 67 6.59 16.99 -3.75
CA PRO A 67 7.15 15.98 -2.85
C PRO A 67 6.55 14.57 -2.99
N LEU A 68 5.34 14.43 -3.54
CA LEU A 68 4.68 13.14 -3.74
C LEU A 68 5.25 12.39 -4.95
N GLU A 69 5.83 13.09 -5.92
CA GLU A 69 6.43 12.47 -7.10
C GLU A 69 7.65 11.60 -6.72
N ALA A 70 8.36 11.99 -5.67
CA ALA A 70 9.47 11.21 -5.11
C ALA A 70 9.01 9.90 -4.41
N ILE A 71 7.71 9.76 -4.15
CA ILE A 71 7.13 8.54 -3.56
C ILE A 71 6.90 7.53 -4.70
N PRO A 72 7.36 6.27 -4.55
CA PRO A 72 7.07 5.21 -5.51
C PRO A 72 5.56 5.10 -5.79
N SER A 73 5.18 4.79 -7.05
CA SER A 73 3.79 4.83 -7.51
C SER A 73 2.85 3.98 -6.63
N PHE A 74 3.27 2.77 -6.25
CA PHE A 74 2.51 1.86 -5.40
C PHE A 74 2.24 2.39 -3.98
N ALA A 75 3.04 3.33 -3.47
CA ALA A 75 2.85 3.91 -2.14
C ALA A 75 2.18 5.29 -2.18
N ARG A 76 2.17 5.95 -3.34
CA ARG A 76 1.71 7.34 -3.47
C ARG A 76 0.24 7.51 -3.12
N GLY A 77 -0.62 6.59 -3.58
CA GLY A 77 -2.06 6.64 -3.28
C GLY A 77 -2.39 6.52 -1.79
N MET A 78 -1.69 5.63 -1.09
CA MET A 78 -1.80 5.48 0.36
C MET A 78 -1.41 6.77 1.09
N VAL A 79 -0.33 7.42 0.67
CA VAL A 79 0.13 8.67 1.29
C VAL A 79 -0.86 9.81 1.04
N VAL A 80 -1.35 9.97 -0.19
CA VAL A 80 -2.35 11.00 -0.51
C VAL A 80 -3.61 10.82 0.31
N LYS A 81 -4.17 9.61 0.36
CA LYS A 81 -5.36 9.31 1.16
C LYS A 81 -5.15 9.63 2.65
N ALA A 82 -3.98 9.30 3.19
CA ALA A 82 -3.65 9.57 4.58
C ALA A 82 -3.55 11.08 4.87
N VAL A 83 -2.92 11.85 3.97
CA VAL A 83 -2.82 13.31 4.07
C VAL A 83 -4.20 13.97 3.96
N GLU A 84 -5.01 13.57 2.98
CA GLU A 84 -6.37 14.12 2.79
C GLU A 84 -7.27 13.80 3.98
N THR A 85 -7.18 12.59 4.54
CA THR A 85 -7.91 12.23 5.76
C THR A 85 -7.50 13.12 6.93
N TYR A 86 -6.20 13.38 7.09
CA TYR A 86 -5.70 14.29 8.13
C TYR A 86 -6.20 15.73 7.92
N ALA A 87 -6.18 16.22 6.68
CA ALA A 87 -6.63 17.56 6.35
C ALA A 87 -8.13 17.73 6.62
N ARG A 88 -8.96 16.75 6.22
CA ARG A 88 -10.40 16.72 6.54
C ARG A 88 -10.67 16.74 8.03
N ALA A 89 -9.95 15.92 8.80
CA ALA A 89 -10.05 15.90 10.26
C ALA A 89 -9.65 17.24 10.90
N SER A 90 -8.76 17.99 10.23
CA SER A 90 -8.32 19.32 10.65
C SER A 90 -9.18 20.47 10.07
N GLY A 91 -10.28 20.14 9.38
CA GLY A 91 -11.19 21.11 8.76
C GLY A 91 -10.64 21.83 7.52
N ARG A 92 -9.56 21.33 6.91
CA ARG A 92 -8.90 21.92 5.73
C ARG A 92 -9.33 21.21 4.45
N SER A 93 -9.70 21.98 3.43
CA SER A 93 -10.07 21.48 2.09
C SER A 93 -8.97 21.69 1.02
N LEU A 94 -7.95 22.47 1.35
CA LEU A 94 -6.78 22.74 0.51
C LEU A 94 -5.53 22.14 1.16
N ILE A 95 -4.80 21.34 0.40
CA ILE A 95 -3.53 20.74 0.82
C ILE A 95 -2.37 21.64 0.37
N THR A 96 -1.73 22.24 1.37
CA THR A 96 -0.56 23.11 1.22
C THR A 96 0.71 22.40 1.72
N PRO A 97 1.91 22.90 1.39
CA PRO A 97 3.18 22.35 1.90
C PRO A 97 3.25 22.26 3.43
N GLU A 98 2.58 23.15 4.15
CA GLU A 98 2.53 23.17 5.61
C GLU A 98 1.78 21.95 6.16
N VAL A 99 0.67 21.54 5.51
CA VAL A 99 -0.06 20.32 5.89
C VAL A 99 0.85 19.10 5.77
N LEU A 100 1.67 19.03 4.72
CA LEU A 100 2.62 17.94 4.55
C LEU A 100 3.74 17.98 5.60
N ALA A 101 4.22 19.17 5.96
CA ALA A 101 5.21 19.33 7.02
C ALA A 101 4.64 18.86 8.37
N GLU A 102 3.40 19.20 8.70
CA GLU A 102 2.70 18.73 9.90
C GLU A 102 2.56 17.20 9.92
N VAL A 103 2.09 16.60 8.82
CA VAL A 103 1.95 15.15 8.68
C VAL A 103 3.32 14.46 8.83
N ARG A 104 4.37 15.02 8.23
CA ARG A 104 5.76 14.53 8.39
C ARG A 104 6.27 14.68 9.81
N GLN A 105 5.94 15.73 10.55
CA GLN A 105 6.32 15.81 11.96
C GLN A 105 5.57 14.78 12.81
N LYS A 106 4.28 14.57 12.52
CA LYS A 106 3.43 13.63 13.25
C LYS A 106 3.79 12.16 12.99
N TRP A 107 4.17 11.80 11.77
CA TRP A 107 4.43 10.40 11.36
C TRP A 107 5.88 10.11 10.93
N GLY A 108 6.67 11.13 10.61
CA GLY A 108 8.01 10.99 10.04
C GLY A 108 9.06 10.38 10.98
N GLY A 109 8.75 10.25 12.27
CA GLY A 109 9.57 9.45 13.20
C GLY A 109 9.56 7.95 12.89
N ARG A 110 8.55 7.43 12.17
CA ARG A 110 8.35 5.99 11.96
C ARG A 110 9.14 5.41 10.77
N PHE A 111 9.59 6.25 9.84
CA PHE A 111 10.23 5.83 8.58
C PHE A 111 11.67 6.32 8.40
N ARG A 112 12.30 6.86 9.45
CA ARG A 112 13.72 7.21 9.40
C ARG A 112 14.51 5.90 9.22
N PRO A 113 15.25 5.71 8.12
CA PRO A 113 16.07 4.51 7.98
C PRO A 113 17.04 4.48 9.17
N ARG A 114 17.05 3.37 9.92
CA ARG A 114 18.16 3.10 10.82
C ARG A 114 19.37 2.90 9.91
N GLY A 115 20.37 3.78 10.09
CA GLY A 115 21.62 3.73 9.35
C GLY A 115 22.38 2.42 9.58
#